data_AF-A0A9E5S659-F1
#
_entry.id   AF-A0A9E5S659-F1
#
_cell.length_a   1.000
_cell.length_b   1.000
_cell.length_c   1.000
_cell.angle_alpha   90.00
_cell.angle_beta   90.00
_cell.angle_gamma   90.00
#
_symmetry.space_group_name_H-M   'P 1'
#
loop_
_entity.id
_entity.type
_entity.pdbx_description
1 polymer ?
#
loop_
_entity_poly.entity_id
_entity_poly.type
_entity_poly.pdbx_seq_one_letter_code
_entity_poly.pdbx_strand_id
1 'polypeptide(L)'
;MDYVFFAFNSLCVSFSFLLAFQLADRRNRQLHVFFFFLAAAAGFGYYYLEKTFFAKKILLYYLGNSLPQIILLVLLGLFIWKSKAT
;
A
#
# COMPACT_ATOMS: atom_id res chain seq x y z
N MET A 1 19.77 8.81 3.25
CA MET A 1 18.66 8.79 4.21
C MET A 1 17.31 8.56 3.51
N ASP A 2 17.10 9.03 2.27
CA ASP A 2 15.79 8.95 1.57
C ASP A 2 15.39 7.54 1.08
N TYR A 3 16.35 6.65 0.86
CA TYR A 3 16.09 5.28 0.39
C TYR A 3 15.30 4.43 1.40
N VAL A 4 15.42 4.69 2.70
CA VAL A 4 14.64 4.00 3.74
C VAL A 4 13.18 4.43 3.69
N PHE A 5 12.93 5.73 3.49
CA PHE A 5 11.58 6.26 3.34
C PHE A 5 10.88 5.71 2.08
N PHE A 6 11.59 5.66 0.96
CA PHE A 6 11.07 5.06 -0.28
C PHE A 6 10.75 3.57 -0.14
N ALA A 7 11.63 2.80 0.52
CA ALA A 7 11.36 1.39 0.79
C ALA A 7 10.14 1.21 1.72
N PHE A 8 10.03 2.07 2.74
CA PHE A 8 8.90 2.05 3.67
C PHE A 8 7.57 2.36 2.97
N ASN A 9 7.53 3.37 2.10
CA ASN A 9 6.31 3.70 1.34
C ASN A 9 5.90 2.57 0.40
N SER A 10 6.86 1.95 -0.27
CA SER A 10 6.63 0.79 -1.13
C SER A 10 6.03 -0.39 -0.35
N LEU A 11 6.49 -0.63 0.88
CA LEU A 11 5.86 -1.60 1.80
C LEU A 11 4.43 -1.17 2.18
N CYS A 12 4.21 0.10 2.50
CA CYS A 12 2.86 0.60 2.79
C CYS A 12 1.89 0.39 1.61
N VAL A 13 2.34 0.59 0.37
CA VAL A 13 1.53 0.31 -0.83
C VAL A 13 1.23 -1.19 -0.94
N SER A 14 2.23 -2.05 -0.72
CA SER A 14 2.07 -3.50 -0.77
C SER A 14 1.03 -3.98 0.25
N PHE A 15 1.12 -3.52 1.50
CA PHE A 15 0.15 -3.84 2.54
C PHE A 15 -1.24 -3.27 2.25
N SER A 16 -1.32 -2.07 1.68
CA SER A 16 -2.59 -1.47 1.27
C SER A 16 -3.30 -2.33 0.24
N PHE A 17 -2.58 -2.86 -0.75
CA PHE A 17 -3.15 -3.78 -1.74
C PHE A 17 -3.66 -5.07 -1.09
N LEU A 18 -2.89 -5.69 -0.20
CA LEU A 18 -3.32 -6.90 0.53
C LEU A 18 -4.59 -6.64 1.35
N LEU A 19 -4.61 -5.55 2.12
CA LEU A 19 -5.76 -5.14 2.92
C LEU A 19 -6.99 -4.86 2.05
N ALA A 20 -6.80 -4.18 0.92
CA ALA A 20 -7.88 -3.88 -0.02
C ALA A 20 -8.49 -5.17 -0.60
N PHE A 21 -7.67 -6.16 -0.97
CA PHE A 21 -8.17 -7.46 -1.43
C PHE A 21 -8.94 -8.20 -0.33
N GLN A 22 -8.43 -8.19 0.91
CA GLN A 22 -9.11 -8.82 2.04
C GLN A 22 -10.42 -8.12 2.43
N LEU A 23 -10.49 -6.79 2.29
CA LEU A 23 -11.71 -6.00 2.48
C LEU A 23 -12.74 -6.25 1.38
N ALA A 24 -12.30 -6.36 0.13
CA ALA A 24 -13.15 -6.59 -1.04
C ALA A 24 -13.76 -7.99 -1.06
N ASP A 25 -13.04 -9.00 -0.58
CA ASP A 25 -13.61 -10.34 -0.49
C ASP A 25 -14.66 -10.40 0.64
N ARG A 26 -15.90 -10.71 0.27
CA ARG A 26 -17.03 -10.91 1.21
C ARG A 26 -17.00 -12.28 1.85
N ARG A 27 -16.28 -13.23 1.25
CA ARG A 27 -16.06 -14.55 1.84
C ARG A 27 -14.75 -14.47 2.60
N ASN A 28 -14.74 -14.93 3.84
CA ASN A 28 -13.55 -15.02 4.68
C ASN A 28 -12.60 -16.13 4.16
N ARG A 29 -12.26 -16.06 2.86
CA ARG A 29 -11.40 -17.02 2.17
C ARG A 29 -9.95 -16.63 2.41
N GLN A 30 -9.10 -17.65 2.49
CA GLN A 30 -7.66 -17.48 2.63
C GLN A 30 -7.13 -16.67 1.45
N LEU A 31 -6.31 -15.65 1.75
CA LEU A 31 -5.59 -14.87 0.75
C LEU A 31 -4.80 -15.82 -0.15
N HIS A 32 -5.20 -15.93 -1.42
CA HIS A 32 -4.45 -16.71 -2.40
C HIS A 32 -3.03 -16.14 -2.54
N VAL A 33 -2.05 -17.04 -2.70
CA VAL A 33 -0.64 -16.69 -2.91
C VAL A 33 -0.46 -15.68 -4.05
N PHE A 34 -1.33 -15.74 -5.06
CA PHE A 34 -1.38 -14.78 -6.16
C PHE A 34 -1.55 -13.31 -5.71
N PHE A 35 -2.32 -13.04 -4.65
CA PHE A 35 -2.47 -11.68 -4.13
C PHE A 35 -1.20 -11.15 -3.47
N PHE A 36 -0.36 -12.02 -2.90
CA PHE A 36 0.95 -11.63 -2.38
C PHE A 36 1.89 -11.22 -3.52
N PHE A 37 1.87 -11.94 -4.65
CA PHE A 37 2.64 -11.55 -5.84
C PHE A 37 2.15 -10.22 -6.43
N LEU A 38 0.83 -10.02 -6.52
CA LEU A 38 0.25 -8.75 -6.98
C LEU A 38 0.62 -7.58 -6.05
N ALA A 39 0.54 -7.78 -4.73
CA ALA A 39 0.90 -6.77 -3.75
C ALA A 39 2.39 -6.41 -3.81
N ALA A 40 3.26 -7.42 -3.92
CA ALA A 40 4.69 -7.21 -4.11
C ALA A 40 4.96 -6.44 -5.41
N ALA A 41 4.33 -6.84 -6.53
CA ALA A 41 4.46 -6.15 -7.80
C ALA A 41 4.02 -4.68 -7.71
N ALA A 42 2.93 -4.38 -6.99
CA ALA A 42 2.48 -3.02 -6.74
C ALA A 42 3.50 -2.21 -5.93
N GLY A 43 4.08 -2.78 -4.87
CA GLY A 43 5.15 -2.15 -4.11
C GLY A 43 6.39 -1.86 -4.94
N PHE A 44 6.87 -2.83 -5.71
CA PHE A 44 8.03 -2.64 -6.60
C PHE A 44 7.76 -1.60 -7.69
N GLY A 45 6.57 -1.61 -8.30
CA GLY A 45 6.16 -0.62 -9.28
C GLY A 45 6.13 0.79 -8.68
N TYR A 46 5.61 0.91 -7.45
CA TYR A 46 5.60 2.17 -6.71
C TYR A 46 7.01 2.68 -6.41
N TYR A 47 7.88 1.83 -5.89
CA TYR A 47 9.27 2.17 -5.61
C TYR A 47 10.01 2.67 -6.86
N TYR A 48 9.78 2.01 -8.00
CA TYR A 48 10.37 2.43 -9.27
C TYR A 48 9.87 3.81 -9.71
N LEU A 49 8.55 4.07 -9.61
CA LEU A 49 7.95 5.37 -9.93
C LEU A 49 8.46 6.48 -9.01
N GLU A 50 8.61 6.19 -7.73
CA GLU A 50 9.07 7.15 -6.74
C GLU A 50 10.51 7.60 -7.04
N LYS A 51 11.39 6.64 -7.34
CA LYS A 51 12.78 6.90 -7.71
C LYS A 51 12.95 7.62 -9.05
N THR A 52 12.08 7.35 -10.03
CA THR A 52 12.24 7.87 -11.41
C THR A 52 11.47 9.16 -11.69
N PHE A 53 10.31 9.34 -11.07
CA PHE A 53 9.40 10.46 -11.33
C PHE A 53 9.18 11.35 -10.12
N PHE A 54 8.87 10.81 -8.94
CA PHE A 54 8.46 11.63 -7.79
C PHE A 54 9.63 12.42 -7.19
N ALA A 55 10.85 11.87 -7.22
CA ALA A 55 12.06 12.59 -6.82
C ALA A 55 12.36 13.86 -7.65
N LYS A 56 11.75 14.03 -8.83
CA LYS A 56 12.02 15.17 -9.73
C LYS A 56 11.20 16.43 -9.42
N LYS A 57 10.08 16.32 -8.68
CA LYS A 57 9.26 17.47 -8.31
C LYS A 57 8.94 17.42 -6.83
N ILE A 58 9.18 18.53 -6.13
CA ILE A 58 9.04 18.60 -4.67
C ILE A 58 7.61 18.27 -4.19
N LEU A 59 6.59 18.71 -4.94
CA LEU A 59 5.20 18.39 -4.64
C LEU A 59 4.92 16.88 -4.75
N LEU A 60 5.40 16.24 -5.83
CA LEU A 60 5.21 14.81 -6.06
C LEU A 60 5.99 13.97 -5.06
N TYR A 61 7.16 14.44 -4.63
CA TYR A 61 7.95 13.81 -3.58
C TYR A 61 7.17 13.74 -2.27
N TYR A 62 6.60 14.86 -1.80
CA TYR A 62 5.81 14.86 -0.57
C TYR A 62 4.51 14.07 -0.69
N LEU A 63 3.82 14.16 -1.83
CA LEU A 63 2.64 13.35 -2.09
C LEU A 63 3.00 11.86 -2.07
N GLY A 64 4.05 11.47 -2.79
CA GLY A 64 4.53 10.09 -2.80
C GLY A 64 4.87 9.59 -1.40
N ASN A 65 5.51 10.43 -0.60
CA ASN A 65 5.95 10.02 0.72
C ASN A 65 4.81 9.87 1.75
N SER A 66 3.69 10.58 1.58
CA SER A 66 2.61 10.63 2.59
C SER A 66 1.38 9.81 2.21
N LEU A 67 1.03 9.77 0.92
CA LEU A 67 -0.22 9.21 0.43
C LEU A 67 -0.35 7.69 0.66
N PRO A 68 0.70 6.86 0.48
CA PRO A 68 0.66 5.44 0.81
C PRO A 68 0.32 5.16 2.28
N GLN A 69 0.84 5.99 3.19
CA GLN A 69 0.64 5.83 4.63
C GLN A 69 -0.79 6.20 5.02
N ILE A 70 -1.32 7.28 4.43
CA ILE A 70 -2.72 7.72 4.61
C ILE A 70 -3.68 6.64 4.09
N ILE A 71 -3.44 6.11 2.89
CA ILE A 71 -4.26 5.03 2.32
C ILE A 71 -4.24 3.81 3.23
N LEU A 72 -3.05 3.39 3.69
CA LEU A 72 -2.92 2.24 4.57
C LEU A 72 -3.70 2.43 5.87
N LEU A 73 -3.61 3.61 6.49
CA LEU A 73 -4.34 3.95 7.71
C LEU A 73 -5.85 3.89 7.50
N VAL A 74 -6.36 4.44 6.39
CA VAL A 74 -7.79 4.40 6.06
C VAL A 74 -8.25 2.95 5.86
N LEU A 75 -7.51 2.15 5.10
CA LEU A 75 -7.85 0.74 4.87
C LEU A 75 -7.81 -0.07 6.17
N LEU A 76 -6.84 0.18 7.04
CA LEU A 76 -6.74 -0.48 8.33
C LEU A 76 -7.91 -0.11 9.25
N GLY A 77 -8.32 1.17 9.26
CA GLY A 77 -9.52 1.63 9.95
C GLY A 77 -10.79 0.95 9.45
N LEU A 78 -10.97 0.85 8.13
CA LEU A 78 -12.09 0.12 7.51
C LEU A 78 -12.07 -1.37 7.84
N PHE A 79 -10.88 -1.99 7.85
CA PHE A 79 -10.71 -3.40 8.20
C PHE A 79 -11.13 -3.68 9.64
N ILE A 80 -10.65 -2.87 10.59
CA ILE A 80 -11.02 -2.98 12.01
C ILE A 80 -12.53 -2.76 12.19
N TRP A 81 -13.10 -1.76 11.51
CA TRP A 81 -14.53 -1.50 11.59
C TRP A 81 -15.37 -2.68 11.07
N LYS A 82 -15.02 -3.23 9.90
CA LYS A 82 -15.65 -4.44 9.35
C LYS A 82 -15.54 -5.62 10.32
N SER A 83 -14.37 -5.81 10.93
CA SER A 83 -14.12 -6.89 11.88
C SER A 83 -14.91 -6.77 13.19
N LYS A 84 -15.30 -5.56 13.62
CA LYS A 84 -16.17 -5.36 14.80
C LYS A 84 -17.65 -5.56 14.50
N ALA A 85 -18.06 -5.42 13.25
CA ALA A 85 -19.46 -5.52 12.81
C ALA A 85 -19.87 -6.96 12.43
N THR A 86 -18.93 -7.92 12.48
CA THR A 86 -19.14 -9.35 12.22
C THR A 86 -19.07 -10.11 13.53
#